data_AF-A0A537UME4-F1
#
_entry.id   AF-A0A537UME4-F1
#
_cell.length_a   1.000
_cell.length_b   1.000
_cell.length_c   1.000
_cell.angle_alpha   90.00
_cell.angle_beta   90.00
_cell.angle_gamma   90.00
#
_symmetry.space_group_name_H-M   'P 1'
#
loop_
_entity.id
_entity.type
_entity.pdbx_description
1 polymer ?
#
loop_
_entity_poly.entity_id
_entity_poly.type
_entity_poly.pdbx_seq_one_letter_code
_entity_poly.pdbx_strand_id
1 'polypeptide(L)'
;MHSVLATLEECRDALTHSSDRETALLVSVAILELRMKLNRIADSDLKALCDAMLPDEAPAERSQQAKSPQAQRRRPLLKLVK
;
A
#
# COMPACT_ATOMS: atom_id res chain seq x y z
N MET A 1 -10.94 -13.54 18.26
CA MET A 1 -10.60 -13.08 16.90
C MET A 1 -9.12 -12.70 16.74
N HIS A 2 -8.50 -11.94 17.64
CA HIS A 2 -7.06 -11.64 17.56
C HIS A 2 -6.15 -12.89 17.55
N SER A 3 -6.50 -13.94 18.31
CA SER A 3 -5.79 -15.23 18.26
C SER A 3 -5.90 -15.92 16.90
N VAL A 4 -7.06 -15.81 16.21
CA VAL A 4 -7.25 -16.39 14.87
C VAL A 4 -6.40 -15.64 13.84
N LEU A 5 -6.31 -14.32 13.97
CA LEU A 5 -5.46 -13.49 13.12
C LEU A 5 -3.98 -13.88 13.27
N ALA A 6 -3.50 -14.05 14.51
CA ALA A 6 -2.13 -14.47 14.77
C ALA A 6 -1.81 -15.83 14.13
N THR A 7 -2.71 -16.82 14.26
CA THR A 7 -2.51 -18.13 13.63
C THR A 7 -2.49 -18.06 12.11
N LEU A 8 -3.31 -17.20 11.50
CA LEU A 8 -3.29 -17.02 10.03
C LEU A 8 -1.99 -16.37 9.57
N GLU A 9 -1.46 -15.41 10.33
CA GLU A 9 -0.18 -14.76 10.04
C GLU A 9 0.98 -15.77 10.11
N GLU A 10 1.01 -16.62 11.14
CA GLU A 10 1.99 -17.72 11.24
C GLU A 10 1.89 -18.70 10.06
N CYS A 11 0.67 -19.08 9.66
CA CYS A 11 0.45 -19.94 8.49
C CYS A 11 0.96 -19.30 7.19
N ARG A 12 0.66 -18.01 6.97
CA ARG A 12 1.16 -17.29 5.78
C ARG A 12 2.68 -17.27 5.75
N ASP A 13 3.31 -17.02 6.89
CA ASP A 13 4.75 -16.97 6.99
C ASP A 13 5.33 -18.36 6.68
N ALA A 14 4.78 -19.44 7.24
CA ALA A 14 5.19 -20.81 6.91
C ALA A 14 5.06 -21.14 5.40
N LEU A 15 3.94 -20.75 4.76
CA LEU A 15 3.70 -20.97 3.33
C LEU A 15 4.67 -20.18 2.43
N THR A 16 5.03 -18.98 2.87
CA THR A 16 6.00 -18.14 2.17
C THR A 16 7.39 -18.79 2.21
N HIS A 17 7.76 -19.42 3.32
CA HIS A 17 9.00 -20.18 3.45
C HIS A 17 8.97 -21.50 2.64
N SER A 18 7.81 -22.14 2.52
CA SER A 18 7.66 -23.38 1.73
C SER A 18 7.54 -23.15 0.22
N SER A 19 7.66 -21.90 -0.27
CA SER A 19 7.48 -21.52 -1.67
C SER A 19 6.08 -21.79 -2.25
N ASP A 20 5.09 -22.01 -1.38
CA ASP A 20 3.68 -22.14 -1.78
C ASP A 20 3.02 -20.75 -1.85
N ARG A 21 3.37 -20.04 -2.92
CA ARG A 21 2.96 -18.64 -3.11
C ARG A 21 1.45 -18.49 -3.34
N GLU A 22 0.82 -19.46 -3.97
CA GLU A 22 -0.62 -19.42 -4.26
C GLU A 22 -1.42 -19.55 -2.97
N THR A 23 -1.09 -20.55 -2.14
CA THR A 23 -1.74 -20.72 -0.84
C THR A 23 -1.40 -19.56 0.09
N ALA A 24 -0.17 -19.04 0.08
CA ALA A 24 0.20 -17.85 0.85
C ALA A 24 -0.64 -16.62 0.45
N LEU A 25 -0.97 -16.47 -0.85
CA LEU A 25 -1.84 -15.40 -1.33
C LEU A 25 -3.28 -15.57 -0.83
N LEU A 26 -3.83 -16.79 -0.89
CA LEU A 26 -5.17 -17.08 -0.36
C LEU A 26 -5.26 -16.75 1.14
N VAL A 27 -4.26 -17.14 1.93
CA VAL A 27 -4.19 -16.80 3.35
C VAL A 27 -4.07 -15.28 3.55
N SER A 28 -3.31 -14.59 2.70
CA SER A 28 -3.18 -13.13 2.76
C SER A 28 -4.51 -12.41 2.53
N VAL A 29 -5.34 -12.89 1.59
CA VAL A 29 -6.69 -12.35 1.35
C VAL A 29 -7.60 -12.60 2.55
N ALA A 30 -7.56 -13.80 3.15
CA ALA A 30 -8.34 -14.11 4.35
C ALA A 30 -7.94 -13.23 5.56
N ILE A 31 -6.64 -12.97 5.74
CA ILE A 31 -6.13 -12.04 6.75
C ILE A 31 -6.66 -10.63 6.52
N LEU A 32 -6.63 -10.15 5.27
CA LEU A 32 -7.15 -8.84 4.90
C LEU A 32 -8.65 -8.73 5.22
N GLU A 33 -9.45 -9.70 4.79
CA GLU A 33 -10.90 -9.73 5.04
C GLU A 33 -11.21 -9.73 6.54
N LEU A 34 -10.50 -10.53 7.34
CA LEU A 34 -10.68 -10.56 8.79
C LEU A 34 -10.33 -9.21 9.43
N ARG A 35 -9.23 -8.58 9.00
CA ARG A 35 -8.83 -7.25 9.49
C ARG A 35 -9.83 -6.18 9.09
N MET A 36 -10.40 -6.23 7.89
CA MET A 36 -11.45 -5.32 7.45
C MET A 36 -12.70 -5.46 8.34
N LYS A 37 -13.15 -6.70 8.59
CA LYS A 37 -14.30 -6.96 9.48
C LYS A 37 -14.07 -6.44 10.91
N LEU A 38 -12.88 -6.68 11.47
CA LEU A 38 -12.53 -6.21 12.82
C LEU A 38 -12.50 -4.69 12.92
N ASN A 39 -12.08 -4.00 11.87
CA ASN A 39 -11.99 -2.53 11.82
C ASN A 39 -13.23 -1.87 11.20
N ARG A 40 -14.26 -2.65 10.84
CA ARG A 40 -15.49 -2.17 10.18
C ARG A 40 -15.20 -1.39 8.88
N ILE A 41 -14.21 -1.85 8.12
CA ILE A 41 -13.87 -1.31 6.80
C ILE A 41 -14.78 -1.99 5.77
N ALA A 42 -15.56 -1.21 5.03
CA ALA A 42 -16.40 -1.72 3.96
C ALA A 42 -15.61 -1.84 2.64
N ASP A 43 -16.12 -2.62 1.70
CA ASP A 43 -15.51 -2.76 0.37
C ASP A 43 -15.44 -1.43 -0.38
N SER A 44 -16.38 -0.51 -0.11
CA SER A 44 -16.33 0.86 -0.64
C SER A 44 -15.13 1.65 -0.13
N ASP A 45 -14.75 1.45 1.13
CA ASP A 45 -13.60 2.13 1.75
C ASP A 45 -12.30 1.56 1.20
N LEU A 46 -12.22 0.23 1.05
CA LEU A 46 -11.09 -0.43 0.40
C LEU A 46 -10.95 0.04 -1.05
N LYS A 47 -12.05 0.11 -1.80
CA LYS A 47 -12.05 0.61 -3.18
C LYS A 47 -11.57 2.05 -3.26
N ALA A 48 -12.09 2.94 -2.40
CA ALA A 48 -11.64 4.33 -2.35
C ALA A 48 -10.14 4.44 -2.07
N LEU A 49 -9.60 3.57 -1.20
CA LEU A 49 -8.16 3.49 -0.94
C LEU A 49 -7.38 3.01 -2.18
N CYS A 50 -7.85 1.95 -2.85
CA CYS A 50 -7.23 1.46 -4.07
C CYS A 50 -7.22 2.53 -5.18
N ASP A 51 -8.33 3.22 -5.37
CA ASP A 51 -8.47 4.30 -6.36
C ASP A 51 -7.50 5.46 -6.05
N ALA A 52 -7.34 5.81 -4.76
CA ALA A 52 -6.40 6.85 -4.33
C ALA A 52 -4.91 6.44 -4.42
N MET A 53 -4.61 5.14 -4.41
CA MET A 53 -3.24 4.62 -4.54
C MET A 53 -2.78 4.43 -5.99
N LEU A 54 -3.70 4.46 -6.95
CA LEU A 54 -3.32 4.46 -8.36
C LEU A 54 -2.51 5.74 -8.62
N PRO A 55 -1.27 5.62 -9.12
CA PRO A 55 -0.53 6.80 -9.54
C PRO A 55 -1.37 7.53 -10.59
N ASP A 56 -1.55 8.82 -10.39
CA ASP A 56 -2.12 9.71 -11.39
C ASP A 56 -1.26 9.54 -12.66
N GLU A 57 -1.71 8.73 -13.63
CA GLU A 57 -1.29 8.86 -15.03
C GLU A 57 -1.87 10.19 -15.52
N ALA A 58 -1.36 11.29 -14.97
CA ALA A 58 -1.51 12.59 -15.58
C ALA A 58 -0.87 12.48 -16.96
N PRO A 59 -1.61 12.77 -18.05
CA PRO A 59 -1.00 12.84 -19.36
C PRO A 59 0.16 13.83 -19.29
N ALA A 60 1.31 13.40 -19.81
CA ALA A 60 2.46 14.24 -20.04
C ALA A 60 2.12 15.32 -21.09
N GLU A 61 1.28 16.29 -20.72
CA GLU A 61 0.99 17.47 -21.50
C GLU A 61 1.13 18.72 -20.62
N ARG A 62 2.40 19.08 -20.39
CA ARG A 62 2.80 20.47 -20.56
C ARG A 62 3.92 20.53 -21.57
N SER A 63 3.50 20.62 -22.82
CA SER A 63 4.31 21.23 -23.87
C SER A 63 4.80 22.61 -23.40
N GLN A 64 6.12 22.80 -23.54
CA GLN A 64 6.79 24.06 -23.86
C GLN A 64 6.73 25.19 -22.83
N GLN A 65 7.71 25.22 -21.90
CA GLN A 65 8.42 26.49 -21.67
C GLN A 65 9.86 26.28 -21.16
N ALA A 66 10.79 26.60 -22.07
CA ALA A 66 12.11 27.20 -21.85
C ALA A 66 13.22 26.45 -21.06
N LYS A 67 14.28 26.12 -21.81
CA LYS A 67 15.73 26.15 -21.46
C LYS A 67 16.22 25.31 -20.26
N SER A 68 16.98 24.28 -20.62
CA SER A 68 18.03 23.60 -19.82
C SER A 68 19.16 24.55 -19.37
N PRO A 69 20.16 24.10 -18.56
CA PRO A 69 20.18 23.10 -17.48
C PRO A 69 20.80 23.65 -16.16
N GLN A 70 20.82 22.83 -15.09
CA GLN A 70 21.63 22.98 -13.85
C GLN A 70 21.24 24.05 -12.81
N ALA A 71 20.56 23.62 -11.73
CA ALA A 71 20.75 24.07 -10.35
C ALA A 71 19.78 23.25 -9.46
N GLN A 72 20.22 22.34 -8.58
CA GLN A 72 20.86 22.59 -7.28
C GLN A 72 19.93 22.09 -6.16
N ARG A 73 20.30 20.94 -5.59
CA ARG A 73 20.06 20.48 -4.21
C ARG A 73 18.64 20.68 -3.66
N ARG A 74 17.89 19.57 -3.65
CA ARG A 74 16.69 19.37 -2.81
C ARG A 74 16.99 19.78 -1.36
N ARG A 75 16.40 20.88 -0.89
CA ARG A 75 16.39 21.27 0.54
C ARG A 75 15.08 20.74 1.17
N PRO A 76 15.11 20.02 2.30
CA PRO A 76 13.90 19.69 3.03
C PRO A 76 13.38 20.91 3.82
N LEU A 77 12.11 21.25 3.60
CA LEU A 77 11.35 22.28 4.33
C LEU A 77 10.70 21.66 5.56
N LEU A 78 11.44 21.51 6.66
CA LEU A 78 10.83 21.23 7.96
C LEU A 78 11.51 22.11 9.02
N LYS A 79 10.75 23.04 9.60
CA LYS A 79 11.17 23.82 10.78
C LYS A 79 10.57 23.15 12.01
N LEU A 80 11.44 22.73 12.93
CA LEU A 80 11.07 22.25 14.26
C LEU A 80 10.54 23.43 15.08
N VAL A 81 9.34 23.30 15.62
CA VAL A 81 8.74 24.28 16.54
C VAL A 81 9.00 23.77 17.97
N LYS A 82 9.41 24.68 18.85
CA LYS A 82 9.80 24.40 20.24
C LYS A 82 8.59 24.32 21.16
#